data_AF-A0A925JM22-F1
#
_entry.id   AF-A0A925JM22-F1
#
_cell.length_a   1.000
_cell.length_b   1.000
_cell.length_c   1.000
_cell.angle_alpha   90.00
_cell.angle_beta   90.00
_cell.angle_gamma   90.00
#
_symmetry.space_group_name_H-M   'P 1'
#
loop_
_entity.id
_entity.type
_entity.pdbx_description
1 polymer ?
#
loop_
_entity_poly.entity_id
_entity_poly.type
_entity_poly.pdbx_seq_one_letter_code
_entity_poly.pdbx_strand_id
1 'polypeptide(L)'
;MDNHEKTRYSDVELQEFKDLILEKLRVARQELGSLSQSLSNPNLNGTDDTAGTYKTLEDGSATLEKEQINQLAARQKKFIENLEAALVRIENKTYGICRETGKLIQKERLRSVPHTTLSMEAKLKQN
;
A
#
# COMPACT_ATOMS: atom_id res chain seq x y z
N MET A 1 -1.42 24.67 -29.74
CA MET A 1 -0.18 24.06 -29.23
C MET A 1 -0.46 22.61 -28.95
N ASP A 2 0.33 21.74 -29.55
CA ASP A 2 0.11 20.34 -29.83
C ASP A 2 -0.27 19.53 -28.58
N ASN A 3 -1.57 19.33 -28.39
CA ASN A 3 -2.12 18.38 -27.43
C ASN A 3 -1.96 16.98 -28.02
N HIS A 4 -0.71 16.54 -28.21
CA HIS A 4 -0.42 15.14 -28.46
C HIS A 4 -0.94 14.41 -27.22
N GLU A 5 -2.10 13.77 -27.35
CA GLU A 5 -2.69 12.90 -26.36
C GLU A 5 -1.68 11.77 -26.11
N LYS A 6 -0.73 12.00 -25.21
CA LYS A 6 0.25 11.00 -24.80
C LYS A 6 -0.54 9.92 -24.09
N THR A 7 -0.85 8.86 -24.83
CA THR A 7 -1.57 7.69 -24.33
C THR A 7 -0.69 6.79 -23.47
N ARG A 8 0.63 7.04 -23.43
CA ARG A 8 1.61 6.30 -22.63
C ARG A 8 2.77 7.16 -22.13
N TYR A 9 3.38 6.71 -21.04
CA TYR A 9 4.65 7.22 -20.54
C TYR A 9 5.84 6.71 -21.36
N SER A 10 6.93 7.48 -21.39
CA SER A 10 8.19 7.04 -22.01
C SER A 10 8.88 5.99 -21.15
N ASP A 11 9.66 5.09 -21.77
CA ASP A 11 10.43 4.05 -21.07
C ASP A 11 11.33 4.61 -19.96
N VAL A 12 11.86 5.82 -20.13
CA VAL A 12 12.67 6.50 -19.08
C VAL A 12 11.82 6.79 -17.84
N GLU A 13 10.62 7.33 -18.03
CA GLU A 13 9.72 7.67 -16.93
C GLU A 13 9.19 6.41 -16.24
N LEU A 14 8.88 5.38 -17.04
CA LEU A 14 8.49 4.06 -16.56
C LEU A 14 9.58 3.45 -15.67
N GLN A 15 10.86 3.64 -16.02
CA GLN A 15 11.99 3.19 -15.21
C GLN A 15 12.07 3.95 -13.88
N GLU A 16 11.88 5.28 -13.87
CA GLU A 16 11.81 6.06 -12.62
C GLU A 16 10.68 5.56 -11.69
N PHE A 17 9.50 5.27 -12.25
CA PHE A 17 8.39 4.72 -11.48
C PHE A 17 8.68 3.30 -10.98
N LYS A 18 9.37 2.48 -11.77
CA LYS A 18 9.78 1.13 -11.38
C LYS A 18 10.67 1.16 -10.15
N ASP A 19 11.69 2.01 -10.16
CA ASP A 19 12.63 2.15 -9.04
C ASP A 19 11.92 2.61 -7.76
N LEU A 20 11.04 3.61 -7.88
CA LEU A 20 10.22 4.11 -6.78
C LEU A 20 9.30 3.03 -6.20
N ILE A 21 8.69 2.19 -7.06
CA ILE A 21 7.82 1.09 -6.64
C ILE A 21 8.62 -0.01 -5.94
N LEU A 22 9.81 -0.35 -6.45
CA LEU A 22 10.67 -1.36 -5.84
C LEU A 22 11.09 -0.94 -4.42
N GLU A 23 11.49 0.32 -4.22
CA GLU A 23 11.85 0.81 -2.90
C GLU A 23 10.64 0.80 -1.95
N LYS A 24 9.47 1.24 -2.42
CA LYS A 24 8.24 1.16 -1.62
C LYS A 24 7.84 -0.27 -1.30
N LEU A 25 8.05 -1.21 -2.21
CA LEU A 25 7.75 -2.63 -2.02
C LEU A 25 8.66 -3.23 -0.95
N ARG A 26 9.94 -2.85 -0.95
CA ARG A 26 10.91 -3.24 0.09
C ARG A 26 10.45 -2.77 1.47
N VAL A 27 10.15 -1.47 1.61
CA VAL A 27 9.64 -0.88 2.86
C VAL A 27 8.32 -1.54 3.26
N ALA A 28 7.39 -1.73 2.32
CA ALA A 28 6.09 -2.30 2.59
C ALA A 28 6.15 -3.73 3.13
N ARG A 29 7.09 -4.55 2.61
CA ARG A 29 7.35 -5.91 3.11
C ARG A 29 7.97 -5.91 4.50
N GLN A 30 8.87 -4.97 4.78
CA GLN A 30 9.45 -4.80 6.12
C GLN A 30 8.38 -4.42 7.16
N GLU A 31 7.48 -3.49 6.82
CA GLU A 31 6.35 -3.10 7.67
C GLU A 31 5.39 -4.27 7.91
N LEU A 32 5.07 -5.05 6.87
CA LEU A 32 4.24 -6.26 7.02
C LEU A 32 4.89 -7.27 7.98
N GLY A 33 6.20 -7.49 7.86
CA GLY A 33 6.95 -8.35 8.77
C GLY A 33 6.89 -7.87 10.22
N SER A 34 7.00 -6.55 10.42
CA SER A 34 6.90 -5.92 11.74
C SER A 34 5.50 -6.08 12.34
N LEU A 35 4.44 -5.84 11.56
CA LEU A 35 3.05 -6.07 11.98
C LEU A 35 2.80 -7.55 12.31
N SER A 36 3.33 -8.46 11.50
CA SER A 36 3.23 -9.91 11.75
C SER A 36 3.94 -10.31 13.03
N GLN A 37 5.12 -9.74 13.31
CA GLN A 37 5.87 -9.99 14.54
C GLN A 37 5.10 -9.49 15.77
N SER A 38 4.48 -8.31 15.69
CA SER A 38 3.60 -7.79 16.76
C SER A 38 2.41 -8.70 17.00
N LEU A 39 1.86 -9.33 15.95
CA LEU A 39 0.76 -10.29 16.08
C LEU A 39 1.21 -11.62 16.72
N SER A 40 2.39 -12.12 16.33
CA SER A 40 2.96 -13.36 16.86
C SER A 40 3.50 -13.21 18.28
N ASN A 41 3.94 -12.01 18.66
CA ASN A 41 4.55 -11.73 19.96
C ASN A 41 3.86 -10.53 20.66
N PRO A 42 2.60 -10.69 21.11
CA PRO A 42 1.86 -9.63 21.79
C PRO A 42 2.41 -9.24 23.18
N ASN A 43 3.52 -9.86 23.61
CA ASN A 43 4.05 -9.76 24.98
C ASN A 43 5.43 -9.06 25.08
N LEU A 44 5.94 -8.46 24.00
CA LEU A 44 7.27 -7.80 24.01
C LEU A 44 7.26 -6.33 24.41
N ASN A 45 6.09 -5.70 24.58
CA ASN A 45 6.01 -4.34 25.13
C ASN A 45 5.61 -4.44 26.61
N GLY A 46 6.63 -4.50 27.45
CA GLY A 46 6.51 -4.95 28.84
C GLY A 46 5.59 -4.12 29.74
N THR A 47 4.96 -4.84 30.66
CA THR A 47 4.81 -4.44 32.06
C THR A 47 5.03 -5.69 32.93
N ASP A 48 6.27 -6.14 33.05
CA ASP A 48 6.70 -7.17 34.03
C ASP A 48 6.88 -6.54 35.42
N ASP A 49 6.05 -5.55 35.76
CA ASP A 49 6.24 -4.70 36.95
C ASP A 49 4.91 -4.20 37.52
N THR A 50 3.85 -5.01 37.55
CA THR A 50 2.86 -4.89 38.63
C THR A 50 2.38 -6.28 39.05
N ALA A 51 2.89 -6.71 40.20
CA ALA A 51 2.46 -7.91 40.89
C ALA A 51 0.94 -7.90 41.11
N GLY A 52 0.27 -8.91 40.57
CA GLY A 52 -1.00 -9.50 41.03
C GLY A 52 -2.19 -8.56 41.27
N THR A 53 -3.17 -8.55 40.36
CA THR A 53 -4.64 -8.61 40.68
C THR A 53 -5.58 -8.16 39.52
N TYR A 54 -5.25 -8.37 38.24
CA TYR A 54 -6.17 -7.95 37.16
C TYR A 54 -6.20 -8.87 35.93
N LYS A 55 -6.51 -10.16 36.13
CA LYS A 55 -6.50 -11.16 35.06
C LYS A 55 -7.80 -11.28 34.23
N THR A 56 -8.79 -10.40 34.40
CA THR A 56 -10.14 -10.64 33.80
C THR A 56 -10.74 -9.48 32.99
N LEU A 57 -10.12 -8.29 32.96
CA LEU A 57 -10.62 -7.16 32.14
C LEU A 57 -9.68 -6.79 30.97
N GLU A 58 -8.47 -7.36 30.91
CA GLU A 58 -7.50 -7.08 29.84
C GLU A 58 -7.70 -7.92 28.57
N ASP A 59 -8.46 -9.02 28.65
CA ASP A 59 -8.68 -9.97 27.54
C ASP A 59 -9.47 -9.35 26.36
N GLY A 60 -10.37 -8.41 26.64
CA GLY A 60 -11.11 -7.66 25.61
C GLY A 60 -10.24 -6.69 24.82
N SER A 61 -9.30 -6.01 25.49
CA SER A 61 -8.39 -5.05 24.85
C SER A 61 -7.35 -5.74 23.98
N ALA A 62 -6.79 -6.86 24.46
CA ALA A 62 -5.81 -7.65 23.69
C ALA A 62 -6.42 -8.26 22.41
N THR A 63 -7.72 -8.61 22.45
CA THR A 63 -8.43 -9.15 21.28
C THR A 63 -8.68 -8.05 20.24
N LEU A 64 -9.11 -6.86 20.67
CA LEU A 64 -9.31 -5.71 19.79
C LEU A 64 -8.01 -5.28 19.09
N GLU A 65 -6.90 -5.24 19.82
CA GLU A 65 -5.60 -4.84 19.28
C GLU A 65 -5.08 -5.83 18.22
N LYS A 66 -5.24 -7.14 18.46
CA LYS A 66 -4.93 -8.18 17.46
C LYS A 66 -5.80 -8.06 16.22
N GLU A 67 -7.09 -7.74 16.36
CA GLU A 67 -7.99 -7.56 15.21
C GLU A 67 -7.59 -6.32 14.39
N GLN A 68 -7.25 -5.22 15.05
CA GLN A 68 -6.74 -4.01 14.39
C GLN A 68 -5.43 -4.28 13.64
N ILE A 69 -4.46 -4.95 14.27
CA ILE A 69 -3.19 -5.32 13.62
C ILE A 69 -3.44 -6.24 12.43
N ASN A 70 -4.35 -7.22 12.55
CA ASN A 70 -4.74 -8.07 11.41
C ASN A 70 -5.32 -7.26 10.25
N GLN A 71 -6.21 -6.30 10.53
CA GLN A 71 -6.77 -5.43 9.50
C GLN A 71 -5.68 -4.57 8.83
N LEU A 72 -4.74 -4.03 9.61
CA LEU A 72 -3.60 -3.27 9.09
C LEU A 72 -2.70 -4.16 8.22
N ALA A 73 -2.37 -5.36 8.68
CA ALA A 73 -1.57 -6.33 7.93
C ALA A 73 -2.26 -6.75 6.63
N ALA A 74 -3.58 -6.97 6.65
CA ALA A 74 -4.36 -7.29 5.45
C ALA A 74 -4.33 -6.13 4.44
N ARG A 75 -4.46 -4.87 4.90
CA ARG A 75 -4.31 -3.69 4.03
C ARG A 75 -2.90 -3.59 3.46
N GLN A 76 -1.89 -3.86 4.28
CA GLN A 76 -0.48 -3.82 3.86
C GLN A 76 -0.16 -4.89 2.83
N LYS A 77 -0.68 -6.11 3.01
CA LYS A 77 -0.57 -7.20 2.03
C LYS A 77 -1.19 -6.82 0.71
N LYS A 78 -2.41 -6.27 0.74
CA LYS A 78 -3.09 -5.77 -0.46
C LYS A 78 -2.30 -4.63 -1.12
N PHE A 79 -1.65 -3.77 -0.34
CA PHE A 79 -0.79 -2.72 -0.88
C PHE A 79 0.42 -3.30 -1.63
N ILE A 80 1.07 -4.33 -1.09
CA ILE A 80 2.17 -5.06 -1.76
C ILE A 80 1.68 -5.67 -3.08
N GLU A 81 0.55 -6.38 -3.07
CA GLU A 81 -0.03 -6.97 -4.29
C GLU A 81 -0.31 -5.91 -5.36
N ASN A 82 -0.78 -4.72 -4.96
CA ASN A 82 -1.01 -3.63 -5.89
C ASN A 82 0.30 -3.03 -6.44
N LEU A 83 1.38 -2.98 -5.65
CA LEU A 83 2.70 -2.55 -6.13
C LEU A 83 3.28 -3.57 -7.13
N GLU A 84 3.13 -4.87 -6.87
CA GLU A 84 3.55 -5.93 -7.80
C GLU A 84 2.75 -5.86 -9.10
N ALA A 85 1.44 -5.67 -9.02
CA ALA A 85 0.60 -5.45 -10.19
C ALA A 85 0.98 -4.18 -10.97
N ALA A 86 1.46 -3.13 -10.28
CA ALA A 86 1.96 -1.92 -10.92
C ALA A 86 3.26 -2.18 -11.68
N LEU A 87 4.19 -2.97 -11.13
CA LEU A 87 5.40 -3.40 -11.83
C LEU A 87 5.09 -4.14 -13.12
N VAL A 88 4.16 -5.09 -13.08
CA VAL A 88 3.72 -5.83 -14.28
C VAL A 88 3.16 -4.88 -15.34
N ARG A 89 2.42 -3.83 -14.95
CA ARG A 89 1.90 -2.82 -15.89
C ARG A 89 3.01 -1.97 -16.50
N ILE A 90 4.07 -1.69 -15.74
CA ILE A 90 5.24 -0.98 -16.24
C ILE A 90 5.92 -1.82 -17.32
N GLU A 91 6.12 -3.12 -17.08
CA GLU A 91 6.69 -4.05 -18.07
C GLU A 91 5.82 -4.15 -19.33
N ASN A 92 4.50 -4.16 -19.16
CA ASN A 92 3.54 -4.16 -20.27
C ASN A 92 3.36 -2.77 -20.93
N LYS A 93 4.06 -1.72 -20.45
CA LYS A 93 3.93 -0.34 -20.93
C LYS A 93 2.50 0.24 -20.87
N THR A 94 1.67 -0.30 -19.98
CA THR A 94 0.28 0.15 -19.71
C THR A 94 0.17 0.94 -18.41
N TYR A 95 1.28 1.16 -17.72
CA TYR A 95 1.33 1.93 -16.49
C TYR A 95 0.90 3.38 -16.70
N GLY A 96 0.12 3.90 -15.76
CA GLY A 96 -0.37 5.27 -15.81
C GLY A 96 -1.53 5.52 -16.77
N ILE A 97 -2.13 4.48 -17.35
CA ILE A 97 -3.37 4.56 -18.11
C ILE A 97 -4.54 4.22 -17.18
N CYS A 98 -5.53 5.10 -17.10
CA CYS A 98 -6.74 4.88 -16.32
C CYS A 98 -7.54 3.71 -16.89
N ARG A 99 -7.87 2.72 -16.06
CA ARG A 99 -8.61 1.52 -16.52
C ARG A 99 -10.04 1.83 -16.99
N GLU A 100 -10.68 2.86 -16.42
CA GLU A 100 -12.05 3.23 -16.78
C GLU A 100 -12.12 4.21 -17.95
N THR A 101 -11.28 5.24 -17.93
CA THR A 101 -11.37 6.33 -18.91
C THR A 101 -10.38 6.19 -20.06
N GLY A 102 -9.40 5.28 -19.98
CA GLY A 102 -8.32 5.16 -20.97
C GLY A 102 -7.38 6.37 -21.03
N LYS A 103 -7.58 7.39 -20.18
CA LYS A 103 -6.78 8.62 -20.14
C LYS A 103 -5.49 8.41 -19.34
N LEU A 104 -4.46 9.18 -19.67
CA LEU A 104 -3.22 9.22 -18.90
C LEU A 104 -3.47 9.84 -17.51
N ILE A 105 -3.07 9.14 -16.45
CA ILE A 105 -3.11 9.61 -15.07
C ILE A 105 -1.92 10.54 -14.85
N GLN A 106 -2.12 11.74 -14.31
CA GLN A 106 -1.06 12.72 -14.06
C GLN A 106 0.14 12.15 -13.28
N LYS A 107 1.37 12.52 -13.69
CA LYS A 107 2.63 12.05 -13.09
C LYS A 107 2.72 12.32 -11.60
N GLU A 108 2.32 13.51 -11.16
CA GLU A 108 2.34 13.91 -9.75
C GLU A 108 1.52 12.96 -8.87
N ARG A 109 0.40 12.45 -9.39
CA ARG A 109 -0.45 11.49 -8.68
C ARG A 109 0.20 10.11 -8.59
N LEU A 110 0.85 9.66 -9.67
CA LEU A 110 1.60 8.40 -9.66
C LEU A 110 2.83 8.48 -8.76
N ARG A 111 3.46 9.66 -8.61
CA ARG A 111 4.55 9.88 -7.65
C ARG A 111 4.08 9.75 -6.19
N SER A 112 2.92 10.33 -5.86
CA SER A 112 2.35 10.19 -4.51
C SER A 112 1.78 8.80 -4.24
N VAL A 113 1.06 8.23 -5.21
CA VAL A 113 0.35 6.96 -5.08
C VAL A 113 0.65 6.07 -6.29
N PRO A 114 1.79 5.37 -6.29
CA PRO A 114 2.26 4.65 -7.50
C PRO A 114 1.46 3.40 -7.83
N HIS A 115 0.64 2.92 -6.90
CA HIS A 115 -0.27 1.80 -7.11
C HIS A 115 -1.67 2.25 -7.59
N THR A 116 -1.92 3.56 -7.73
CA THR A 116 -3.25 4.06 -8.13
C THR A 116 -3.53 3.69 -9.58
N THR A 117 -4.66 3.02 -9.79
CA THR A 117 -5.10 2.52 -11.10
C THR A 117 -6.23 3.34 -11.71
N LEU A 118 -6.80 4.25 -10.92
CA LEU A 118 -7.97 5.07 -11.26
C LEU A 118 -7.55 6.54 -11.32
N SER A 119 -8.01 7.28 -12.33
CA SER A 119 -7.84 8.75 -12.40
C SER A 119 -8.57 9.48 -11.26
N MET A 120 -8.30 10.76 -11.05
CA MET A 120 -9.02 11.60 -10.09
C MET A 120 -10.53 11.62 -10.39
N GLU A 121 -10.89 11.69 -11.68
CA GLU A 121 -12.28 11.61 -12.16
C GLU A 121 -12.99 10.30 -11.74
N ALA A 122 -12.27 9.18 -11.81
CA ALA A 122 -12.79 7.86 -11.44
C ALA A 122 -12.93 7.70 -9.92
N LYS A 123 -11.95 8.21 -9.16
CA LYS A 123 -11.99 8.16 -7.68
C LYS A 123 -13.09 9.05 -7.10
N LEU A 124 -13.42 10.18 -7.74
CA LEU A 124 -14.52 11.07 -7.33
C LEU A 124 -15.91 10.43 -7.53
N LYS A 125 -16.05 9.50 -8.49
CA LYS A 125 -17.30 8.78 -8.76
C LYS A 125 -17.58 7.61 -7.80
N GLN A 126 -16.60 7.19 -7.02
CA GLN A 126 -16.71 6.09 -6.05
C GLN A 126 -17.02 6.57 -4.62
N ASN A 127 -17.22 7.88 -4.43
CA ASN A 127 -17.47 8.51 -3.14
C ASN A 127 -18.84 9.19 -3.12
#